data_AF-A0A0F2JBH9-F1
#
_entry.id   AF-A0A0F2JBH9-F1
#
_cell.length_a   1.000
_cell.length_b   1.000
_cell.length_c   1.000
_cell.angle_alpha   90.00
_cell.angle_beta   90.00
_cell.angle_gamma   90.00
#
_symmetry.space_group_name_H-M   'P 1'
#
loop_
_entity.id
_entity.type
_entity.pdbx_description
1 polymer ?
#
loop_
_entity_poly.entity_id
_entity_poly.type
_entity_poly.pdbx_seq_one_letter_code
_entity_poly.pdbx_strand_id
1 'polypeptide(L)'
;MELVEHHHEHLTVKRQCELLSVNRSSTYRKPKVTGPDEETIGIMHKIDAIHTAHPTFGYRKITDILCKNEIINRKRVRRLMKAMDIITIYPKPNLSKRYHAQYVKPYLLRNLKIVRPNQVWGVDITYGAPITGC
;
A
#
# COMPACT_ATOMS: atom_id res chain seq x y z
N MET A 1 -23.48 8.54 14.53
CA MET A 1 -23.48 7.98 15.90
C MET A 1 -24.65 8.63 16.61
N GLU A 2 -25.82 8.05 16.40
CA GLU A 2 -27.14 8.63 16.64
C GLU A 2 -27.74 7.92 17.86
N LEU A 3 -27.11 8.11 19.02
CA LEU A 3 -27.50 7.42 20.27
C LEU A 3 -27.53 8.36 21.49
N VAL A 4 -27.07 9.61 21.34
CA VAL A 4 -27.08 10.62 22.41
C VAL A 4 -27.96 11.78 21.98
N GLU A 5 -28.99 12.05 22.75
CA GLU A 5 -29.97 13.10 22.49
C GLU A 5 -29.64 14.33 23.34
N HIS A 6 -29.23 15.41 22.67
CA HIS A 6 -28.87 16.66 23.35
C HIS A 6 -30.06 17.39 23.98
N HIS A 7 -31.29 17.08 23.58
CA HIS A 7 -32.54 17.67 24.06
C HIS A 7 -33.46 16.66 24.75
N HIS A 8 -32.90 15.70 25.49
CA HIS A 8 -33.69 14.70 26.20
C HIS A 8 -34.34 15.29 27.47
N GLU A 9 -35.65 15.12 27.63
CA GLU A 9 -36.44 15.77 28.70
C GLU A 9 -36.05 15.36 30.12
N HIS A 10 -35.63 14.10 30.31
CA HIS A 10 -35.36 13.53 31.64
C HIS A 10 -33.89 13.19 31.94
N LEU A 11 -32.99 13.22 30.95
CA LEU A 11 -31.62 12.72 31.11
C LEU A 11 -30.60 13.70 30.55
N THR A 12 -29.67 14.13 31.39
CA THR A 12 -28.56 14.98 30.95
C THR A 12 -27.63 14.20 30.01
N VAL A 13 -27.00 14.91 29.06
CA VAL A 13 -25.99 14.34 28.15
C VAL A 13 -24.89 13.59 28.93
N LYS A 14 -24.50 14.08 30.12
CA LYS A 14 -23.54 13.41 30.99
C LYS A 14 -24.04 12.02 31.41
N ARG A 15 -25.30 11.93 31.86
CA ARG A 15 -25.89 10.66 32.30
C ARG A 15 -26.05 9.68 31.14
N GLN A 16 -26.46 10.17 29.96
CA GLN A 16 -26.54 9.36 28.75
C GLN A 16 -25.16 8.79 28.37
N CYS A 17 -24.09 9.61 28.44
CA CYS A 17 -22.72 9.17 28.17
C CYS A 17 -22.22 8.12 29.18
N GLU A 18 -22.54 8.28 30.47
CA GLU A 18 -22.21 7.30 31.51
C GLU A 18 -22.91 5.95 31.26
N LEU A 19 -24.21 5.97 30.94
CA LEU A 19 -25.00 4.77 30.66
C LEU A 19 -24.50 4.03 29.41
N LEU A 20 -24.13 4.77 28.37
CA LEU A 20 -23.64 4.22 27.12
C LEU A 20 -22.12 3.92 27.14
N SER A 21 -21.44 4.20 28.25
CA SER A 21 -19.97 4.05 28.39
C SER A 21 -19.18 4.75 27.26
N VAL A 22 -19.63 5.92 26.81
CA VAL A 22 -18.98 6.73 25.75
C VAL A 22 -18.43 8.03 26.32
N ASN A 23 -17.32 8.51 25.76
CA ASN A 23 -16.74 9.78 26.18
C ASN A 23 -17.64 10.96 25.77
N ARG A 24 -17.96 11.85 26.73
CA ARG A 24 -18.76 13.05 26.49
C ARG A 24 -18.20 13.97 25.38
N SER A 25 -16.89 14.02 25.18
CA SER A 25 -16.31 14.84 24.09
C SER A 25 -16.64 14.27 22.70
N SER A 26 -16.89 12.97 22.60
CA SER A 26 -17.21 12.28 21.34
C SER A 26 -18.61 12.60 20.83
N THR A 27 -19.54 12.97 21.70
CA THR A 27 -20.95 13.24 21.33
C THR A 27 -21.09 14.52 20.51
N TYR A 28 -20.24 15.52 20.78
CA TYR A 28 -20.23 16.77 20.02
C TYR A 28 -19.48 16.65 18.69
N ARG A 29 -18.72 15.57 18.49
CA ARG A 29 -17.94 15.34 17.28
C ARG A 29 -18.88 14.81 16.20
N LYS A 30 -19.13 15.61 15.17
CA LYS A 30 -19.79 15.10 13.96
C LYS A 30 -18.95 13.96 13.38
N PRO A 31 -19.52 12.75 13.19
CA PRO A 31 -18.80 11.68 12.53
C PRO A 31 -18.39 12.18 11.15
N LYS A 32 -17.11 12.07 10.84
CA LYS A 32 -16.63 12.40 9.49
C LYS A 32 -17.30 11.38 8.57
N VAL A 33 -18.02 11.85 7.54
CA VAL A 33 -18.58 10.96 6.52
C VAL A 33 -17.40 10.16 5.97
N THR A 34 -17.35 8.89 6.32
CA THR A 34 -16.21 8.02 6.07
C THR A 34 -16.54 7.26 4.79
N GLY A 35 -16.68 8.00 3.70
CA GLY A 35 -16.97 7.46 2.38
C GLY A 35 -16.33 8.35 1.33
N PRO A 36 -15.76 7.77 0.26
CA PRO A 36 -15.35 8.56 -0.89
C PRO A 36 -16.57 9.29 -1.47
N ASP A 37 -16.36 10.53 -1.85
CA ASP A 37 -17.27 11.35 -2.64
C ASP A 37 -17.61 10.64 -3.97
N GLU A 38 -18.81 10.88 -4.49
CA GLU A 38 -19.30 10.26 -5.74
C GLU A 38 -18.37 10.56 -6.93
N GLU A 39 -17.79 11.75 -6.97
CA GLU A 39 -16.75 12.13 -7.94
C GLU A 39 -15.51 11.23 -7.82
N THR A 40 -15.01 11.01 -6.60
CA THR A 40 -13.90 10.07 -6.36
C THR A 40 -14.24 8.64 -6.73
N ILE A 41 -15.46 8.17 -6.47
CA ILE A 41 -15.92 6.84 -6.91
C ILE A 41 -15.90 6.76 -8.44
N GLY A 42 -16.39 7.79 -9.13
CA GLY A 42 -16.35 7.87 -10.60
C GLY A 42 -14.92 7.79 -11.15
N ILE A 43 -13.97 8.48 -10.52
CA ILE A 43 -12.55 8.39 -10.88
C ILE A 43 -11.99 6.99 -10.60
N MET A 44 -12.35 6.37 -9.48
CA MET A 44 -11.92 5.01 -9.13
C MET A 44 -12.37 4.00 -10.19
N HIS A 45 -13.62 4.08 -10.67
CA HIS A 45 -14.11 3.25 -11.77
C HIS A 45 -13.33 3.45 -13.08
N LYS A 46 -12.97 4.69 -13.42
CA LYS A 46 -12.16 4.96 -14.62
C LYS A 46 -10.76 4.40 -14.50
N ILE A 47 -10.12 4.53 -13.33
CA ILE A 47 -8.81 3.94 -13.06
C ILE A 47 -8.88 2.42 -13.20
N ASP A 48 -9.89 1.78 -12.63
CA ASP A 48 -10.10 0.33 -12.69
C ASP A 48 -10.29 -0.16 -14.14
N ALA A 49 -11.12 0.53 -14.92
CA ALA A 49 -11.32 0.22 -16.34
C ALA A 49 -10.02 0.36 -17.16
N ILE A 50 -9.25 1.43 -16.95
CA ILE A 50 -7.95 1.63 -17.64
C ILE A 50 -6.95 0.55 -17.23
N HIS A 51 -6.88 0.20 -15.94
CA HIS A 51 -5.96 -0.81 -15.45
C HIS A 51 -6.33 -2.21 -15.98
N THR A 52 -7.61 -2.54 -16.02
CA THR A 52 -8.12 -3.81 -16.57
C THR A 52 -7.78 -3.95 -18.05
N ALA A 53 -7.91 -2.87 -18.83
CA ALA A 53 -7.51 -2.86 -20.25
C ALA A 53 -5.98 -2.89 -20.43
N HIS A 54 -5.24 -2.23 -19.54
CA HIS A 54 -3.80 -2.03 -19.64
C HIS A 54 -3.09 -2.22 -18.28
N PRO A 55 -2.86 -3.48 -17.85
CA PRO A 55 -2.32 -3.78 -16.52
C PRO A 55 -0.87 -3.31 -16.32
N THR A 56 -0.16 -2.98 -17.41
CA THR A 56 1.19 -2.44 -17.40
C THR A 56 1.25 -0.93 -17.10
N PHE A 57 0.12 -0.22 -17.14
CA PHE A 57 0.10 1.23 -16.98
C PHE A 57 0.16 1.67 -15.52
N GLY A 58 1.22 2.41 -15.19
CA GLY A 58 1.41 3.02 -13.88
C GLY A 58 0.60 4.27 -13.68
N TYR A 59 0.58 4.76 -12.43
CA TYR A 59 -0.13 5.98 -12.06
C TYR A 59 0.24 7.17 -12.95
N ARG A 60 1.47 7.23 -13.47
CA ARG A 60 1.91 8.26 -14.43
C ARG A 60 1.12 8.19 -15.73
N LYS A 61 1.10 7.03 -16.40
CA LYS A 61 0.36 6.81 -17.65
C LYS A 61 -1.15 6.93 -17.45
N ILE A 62 -1.67 6.39 -16.35
CA ILE A 62 -3.10 6.53 -16.01
C ILE A 62 -3.45 8.01 -15.80
N THR A 63 -2.60 8.79 -15.14
CA THR A 63 -2.80 10.24 -15.00
C THR A 63 -2.86 10.92 -16.38
N ASP A 64 -1.92 10.62 -17.28
CA ASP A 64 -1.89 11.22 -18.62
C ASP A 64 -3.17 10.92 -19.42
N ILE A 65 -3.75 9.72 -19.26
CA ILE A 65 -5.00 9.33 -19.91
C ILE A 65 -6.18 10.08 -19.30
N LEU A 66 -6.27 10.14 -17.97
CA LEU A 66 -7.36 10.84 -17.27
C LEU A 66 -7.33 12.35 -17.53
N CYS A 67 -6.13 12.95 -17.62
CA CYS A 67 -5.94 14.37 -17.91
C CYS A 67 -6.51 14.83 -19.27
N LYS A 68 -6.84 13.90 -20.18
CA LYS A 68 -7.49 14.25 -21.46
C LYS A 68 -8.94 14.70 -21.29
N ASN A 69 -9.62 14.20 -20.26
CA ASN A 69 -11.04 14.43 -20.04
C ASN A 69 -11.34 15.08 -18.68
N GLU A 70 -10.35 15.16 -17.78
CA GLU A 70 -10.51 15.65 -16.40
C GLU A 70 -9.30 16.45 -15.92
N ILE A 71 -9.53 17.42 -15.04
CA ILE A 71 -8.45 18.15 -14.35
C ILE A 71 -8.08 17.37 -13.08
N ILE A 72 -7.09 16.46 -13.18
CA ILE A 72 -6.67 15.61 -12.05
C ILE A 72 -5.17 15.70 -11.75
N ASN A 73 -4.82 15.71 -10.46
CA ASN A 73 -3.43 15.71 -10.02
C ASN A 73 -2.86 14.28 -9.94
N ARG A 74 -1.64 14.06 -10.45
CA ARG A 74 -0.89 12.80 -10.34
C ARG A 74 -0.81 12.23 -8.92
N LYS A 75 -0.76 13.09 -7.88
CA LYS A 75 -0.75 12.67 -6.47
C LYS A 75 -2.10 12.06 -6.05
N ARG A 76 -3.22 12.57 -6.58
CA ARG A 76 -4.58 12.04 -6.33
C ARG A 76 -4.69 10.64 -6.95
N VAL A 77 -4.31 10.49 -8.22
CA VAL A 77 -4.33 9.19 -8.91
C VAL A 77 -3.50 8.14 -8.16
N ARG A 78 -2.26 8.47 -7.77
CA ARG A 78 -1.40 7.57 -6.99
C ARG A 78 -2.04 7.14 -5.67
N ARG A 79 -2.68 8.07 -4.95
CA ARG A 79 -3.35 7.78 -3.68
C ARG A 79 -4.56 6.86 -3.88
N LEU A 80 -5.36 7.10 -4.92
CA LEU A 80 -6.52 6.26 -5.23
C LEU A 80 -6.10 4.85 -5.66
N MET A 81 -5.11 4.72 -6.56
CA MET A 81 -4.57 3.42 -6.93
C MET A 81 -4.08 2.63 -5.70
N LYS A 82 -3.40 3.29 -4.77
CA LYS A 82 -2.98 2.66 -3.51
C LYS A 82 -4.16 2.24 -2.63
N ALA A 83 -5.22 3.04 -2.56
CA ALA A 83 -6.41 2.71 -1.79
C ALA A 83 -7.19 1.53 -2.39
N MET A 84 -7.12 1.34 -3.71
CA MET A 84 -7.72 0.22 -4.44
C MET A 84 -6.81 -1.01 -4.55
N ASP A 85 -5.59 -0.94 -4.01
CA ASP A 85 -4.56 -1.98 -4.19
C ASP A 85 -4.21 -2.30 -5.65
N ILE A 86 -4.33 -1.31 -6.54
CA ILE A 86 -3.98 -1.44 -7.96
C ILE A 86 -2.47 -1.24 -8.13
N ILE A 87 -1.80 -2.30 -8.58
CA ILE A 87 -0.35 -2.33 -8.82
C ILE A 87 -0.09 -2.64 -10.28
N THR A 88 0.85 -1.91 -10.88
CA THR A 88 1.33 -2.21 -12.23
C THR A 88 2.01 -3.55 -12.33
N ILE A 89 1.60 -4.33 -13.34
CA ILE A 89 2.21 -5.58 -13.71
C ILE A 89 3.32 -5.29 -14.72
N TYR A 90 4.57 -5.47 -14.33
CA TYR A 90 5.72 -5.35 -15.21
C TYR A 90 6.75 -6.45 -14.92
N PRO A 91 7.58 -6.84 -15.90
CA PRO A 91 8.64 -7.82 -15.68
C PRO A 91 9.59 -7.28 -14.62
N LYS A 92 9.70 -7.98 -13.49
CA LYS A 92 10.74 -7.67 -12.49
C LYS A 92 12.10 -8.09 -13.06
N PRO A 93 13.20 -7.45 -12.64
CA PRO A 93 14.54 -7.92 -12.97
C PRO A 93 14.66 -9.40 -12.63
N ASN A 94 15.03 -10.21 -13.60
CA ASN A 94 15.28 -11.62 -13.38
C ASN A 94 16.67 -11.77 -12.75
N LEU A 95 16.75 -11.58 -11.43
CA LEU A 95 17.99 -11.65 -10.67
C LEU A 95 18.66 -13.04 -10.72
N SER A 96 17.93 -14.09 -11.12
CA SER A 96 18.48 -15.44 -11.29
C SER A 96 19.05 -15.69 -12.69
N LYS A 97 18.79 -14.82 -13.68
CA LYS A 97 19.46 -14.88 -14.98
C LYS A 97 20.92 -14.45 -14.81
N ARG A 98 21.83 -15.42 -14.92
CA ARG A 98 23.26 -15.17 -14.90
C ARG A 98 23.65 -14.32 -16.10
N TYR A 99 24.23 -13.15 -15.83
CA TYR A 99 24.59 -12.17 -16.84
C TYR A 99 25.71 -12.66 -17.77
N HIS A 100 26.63 -13.49 -17.27
CA HIS A 100 27.66 -14.11 -18.12
C HIS A 100 27.93 -15.58 -17.76
N ALA A 101 27.82 -16.45 -18.77
CA ALA A 101 28.16 -17.87 -18.64
C ALA A 101 29.65 -18.09 -18.28
N GLN A 102 30.54 -17.19 -18.70
CA GLN A 102 31.98 -17.29 -18.46
C GLN A 102 32.40 -17.19 -16.98
N TYR A 103 31.56 -16.57 -16.14
CA TYR A 103 31.78 -16.48 -14.69
C TYR A 103 31.16 -17.64 -13.92
N VAL A 104 30.49 -18.58 -14.61
CA VAL A 104 29.96 -19.79 -13.98
C VAL A 104 31.13 -20.73 -13.72
N LYS A 105 31.49 -20.86 -12.44
CA LYS A 105 32.44 -21.88 -11.98
C LYS A 105 31.68 -23.12 -11.49
N PRO A 106 32.25 -24.32 -11.66
CA PRO A 106 31.68 -25.52 -11.06
C PRO A 106 31.62 -25.34 -9.54
N TYR A 107 30.53 -25.78 -8.91
CA TYR A 107 30.41 -25.76 -7.46
C TYR A 107 31.28 -26.87 -6.87
N LEU A 108 32.51 -26.53 -6.48
CA LEU A 108 33.54 -27.50 -6.07
C LEU A 108 33.20 -28.25 -4.78
N LEU A 109 32.23 -27.77 -4.00
CA LEU A 109 31.72 -28.44 -2.81
C LEU A 109 30.69 -29.53 -3.14
N ARG A 110 30.26 -29.65 -4.41
CA ARG A 110 29.33 -30.69 -4.84
C ARG A 110 29.95 -32.07 -4.59
N ASN A 111 29.26 -32.91 -3.83
CA ASN A 111 29.68 -34.26 -3.44
C ASN A 111 30.91 -34.34 -2.50
N LEU A 112 31.34 -33.22 -1.91
CA LEU A 112 32.41 -33.23 -0.91
C LEU A 112 31.83 -33.62 0.47
N LYS A 113 32.35 -34.70 1.07
CA LYS A 113 32.04 -35.04 2.47
C LYS A 113 32.82 -34.12 3.42
N ILE A 114 32.10 -33.38 4.26
CA ILE A 114 32.67 -32.53 5.31
C ILE A 114 32.76 -33.37 6.59
N VAL A 115 33.97 -33.73 7.00
CA VAL A 115 34.23 -34.73 8.06
C VAL A 115 34.92 -34.13 9.30
N ARG A 116 35.39 -32.88 9.24
CA ARG A 116 36.04 -32.20 10.37
C ARG A 116 35.67 -30.71 10.44
N PRO A 117 35.75 -30.10 11.64
CA PRO A 117 35.66 -28.65 11.79
C PRO A 117 36.69 -27.90 10.92
N ASN A 118 36.38 -26.67 10.52
CA ASN A 118 37.23 -25.79 9.69
C ASN A 118 37.58 -26.31 8.28
N GLN A 119 36.86 -27.31 7.75
CA GLN A 119 37.10 -27.86 6.42
C GLN A 119 36.46 -27.03 5.28
N VAL A 120 35.36 -26.34 5.53
CA VAL A 120 34.64 -25.49 4.56
C VAL A 120 34.13 -24.23 5.26
N TRP A 121 34.25 -23.08 4.60
CA TRP A 121 33.85 -21.78 5.12
C TRP A 121 32.88 -21.13 4.13
N GLY A 122 31.74 -20.65 4.62
CA GLY A 122 30.76 -19.90 3.83
C GLY A 122 30.80 -18.43 4.21
N VAL A 123 30.87 -17.55 3.22
CA VAL A 123 30.82 -16.10 3.42
C VAL A 123 29.75 -15.55 2.49
N ASP A 124 28.89 -14.69 3.04
CA ASP A 124 27.94 -13.90 2.26
C ASP A 124 28.18 -12.41 2.54
N ILE A 125 28.07 -11.59 1.51
CA ILE A 125 28.26 -10.14 1.61
C ILE A 125 26.91 -9.48 1.34
N THR A 126 26.29 -8.98 2.40
CA THR A 126 25.10 -8.14 2.29
C THR A 126 25.52 -6.67 2.27
N TYR A 127 25.24 -5.98 1.17
CA TYR A 127 25.39 -4.53 1.12
C TYR A 127 24.26 -3.87 1.92
N GLY A 128 24.60 -3.19 3.00
CA GLY A 128 23.65 -2.39 3.76
C GLY A 128 23.28 -1.11 3.00
N ALA A 129 22.00 -0.75 2.98
CA ALA A 129 21.61 0.58 2.52
C ALA A 129 22.13 1.64 3.50
N PRO A 130 22.61 2.81 3.02
CA PRO A 130 22.91 3.92 3.91
C PRO A 130 21.64 4.28 4.69
N ILE A 131 21.79 4.52 5.99
CA ILE A 131 20.71 5.00 6.85
C ILE A 131 20.38 6.42 6.37
N THR A 132 19.46 6.55 5.41
CA THR A 132 18.90 7.85 5.06
C THR A 132 17.98 8.25 6.21
N GLY A 133 18.53 9.03 7.14
CA GLY A 133 17.74 9.77 8.12
C GLY A 133 16.70 10.64 7.40
N CYS A 134 15.51 10.59 7.98
CA CYS A 134 14.29 11.37 7.76
C CYS A 134 14.40 12.62 6.89
#